data_AF-A0A7S1ILH6-F1
#
_entry.id   AF-A0A7S1ILH6-F1
#
_cell.length_a   1.000
_cell.length_b   1.000
_cell.length_c   1.000
_cell.angle_alpha   90.00
_cell.angle_beta   90.00
_cell.angle_gamma   90.00
#
_symmetry.space_group_name_H-M   'P 1'
#
loop_
_entity.id
_entity.type
_entity.pdbx_description
1 polymer ?
#
loop_
_entity_poly.entity_id
_entity_poly.type
_entity_poly.pdbx_seq_one_letter_code
_entity_poly.pdbx_strand_id
1 'polypeptide(L)'
;NSNYWGARGHLLGHGNSIHNPKLSKHSKIIDVECWTLDEILEHYAPGQHIDFMDVDIESQEYNTMSTFPFKNHSIRLITVEVNHISQKKMQSVMEGGGFVQAPMFPIGGDTVWQNKSMLEPGKRYSKPPFKPMQ
;
A
#
# COMPACT_ATOMS: atom_id res chain seq x y z
N ASN A 1 30.77 -5.74 8.33
CA ASN A 1 30.60 -4.28 8.39
C ASN A 1 29.51 -3.85 7.42
N SER A 2 28.25 -3.87 7.85
CA SER A 2 27.12 -3.34 7.09
C SER A 2 26.48 -2.22 7.92
N ASN A 3 26.69 -0.99 7.47
CA ASN A 3 26.08 0.20 8.06
C ASN A 3 24.64 0.30 7.54
N TYR A 4 23.67 -0.11 8.34
CA TYR A 4 22.25 0.10 8.03
C TYR A 4 21.87 1.55 8.34
N TRP A 5 21.44 2.29 7.32
CA TRP A 5 20.93 3.65 7.41
C TRP A 5 19.39 3.62 7.51
N GLY A 6 18.85 3.05 8.59
CA GLY A 6 17.41 3.06 8.82
C GLY A 6 16.89 4.47 9.10
N ALA A 7 15.80 4.88 8.44
CA ALA A 7 15.10 6.11 8.75
C ALA A 7 14.43 5.97 10.13
N ARG A 8 14.72 6.89 11.06
CA ARG A 8 14.03 6.94 12.36
C ARG A 8 12.61 7.48 12.15
N GLY A 9 11.63 6.59 12.12
CA GLY A 9 10.20 6.94 12.14
C GLY A 9 9.66 6.93 13.57
N HIS A 10 8.72 7.82 13.87
CA HIS A 10 7.94 7.74 15.11
C HIS A 10 6.62 7.03 14.79
N LEU A 11 6.33 5.92 15.47
CA LEU A 11 5.00 5.34 15.50
C LEU A 11 4.13 6.19 16.45
N LEU A 12 3.50 7.21 15.90
CA LEU A 12 2.38 7.86 16.56
C LEU A 12 1.15 7.03 16.22
N GLY A 13 0.54 6.38 17.22
CA GLY A 13 -0.75 5.70 17.04
C GLY A 13 -1.81 6.72 16.61
N HIS A 14 -1.99 6.90 15.30
CA HIS A 14 -3.00 7.75 14.70
C HIS A 14 -4.21 6.91 14.31
N GLY A 15 -4.77 6.16 15.26
CA GLY A 15 -6.19 5.83 15.17
C GLY A 15 -6.98 7.14 15.19
N ASN A 16 -8.05 7.25 14.41
CA ASN A 16 -8.94 8.42 14.27
C ASN A 16 -9.66 8.85 15.59
N SER A 17 -8.91 9.08 16.67
CA SER A 17 -9.38 9.46 18.00
C SER A 17 -8.54 10.60 18.61
N ILE A 18 -7.94 11.45 17.78
CA ILE A 18 -7.05 12.55 18.20
C ILE A 18 -7.82 13.77 18.72
N HIS A 19 -9.13 13.63 18.94
CA HIS A 19 -9.93 14.59 19.70
C HIS A 19 -10.52 14.00 20.98
N ASN A 20 -9.88 12.98 21.57
CA ASN A 20 -10.16 12.60 22.95
C ASN A 20 -9.02 13.05 23.88
N PRO A 21 -9.14 14.20 24.57
CA PRO A 21 -8.11 14.70 25.50
C PRO A 21 -7.83 13.76 26.70
N LYS A 22 -8.58 12.66 26.82
CA LYS A 22 -8.42 11.62 27.86
C LYS A 22 -7.39 10.53 27.56
N LEU A 23 -6.81 10.46 26.35
CA LEU A 23 -5.76 9.47 26.02
C LEU A 23 -4.38 9.78 26.62
N SER A 24 -4.22 10.92 27.31
CA SER A 24 -2.94 11.52 27.67
C SER A 24 -2.27 11.03 28.98
N LYS A 25 -2.80 9.99 29.65
CA LYS A 25 -2.20 9.50 30.92
C LYS A 25 -1.41 8.19 30.84
N HIS A 26 -1.53 7.44 29.74
CA HIS A 26 -0.87 6.12 29.62
C HIS A 26 -0.19 5.84 28.27
N SER A 27 -0.18 6.79 27.33
CA SER A 27 0.57 6.61 26.09
C SER A 27 2.07 6.70 26.37
N LYS A 28 2.78 5.60 26.20
CA LYS A 28 4.25 5.59 26.12
C LYS A 28 4.63 5.80 24.67
N ILE A 29 5.41 6.85 24.40
CA ILE A 29 6.09 6.98 23.11
C ILE A 29 7.21 5.95 23.11
N ILE A 30 7.23 5.09 22.10
CA ILE A 30 8.33 4.17 21.84
C ILE A 30 8.95 4.52 20.51
N ASP A 31 10.27 4.55 20.47
CA ASP A 31 11.01 4.68 19.21
C ASP A 31 11.18 3.28 18.63
N VAL A 32 10.78 3.12 17.37
CA VAL A 32 10.87 1.87 16.64
C VAL A 32 11.66 2.13 15.36
N GLU A 33 12.54 1.19 15.01
CA GLU A 33 13.23 1.25 13.72
C GLU A 33 12.22 1.05 12.60
N CYS A 34 12.19 1.97 11.63
CA CYS A 34 11.29 1.92 10.49
C CYS A 34 12.10 1.73 9.21
N TRP A 35 11.57 0.89 8.33
CA TRP A 35 12.13 0.66 7.00
C TRP A 35 11.12 1.18 5.97
N THR A 36 11.63 1.69 4.86
CA THR A 36 10.82 1.96 3.68
C THR A 36 10.31 0.66 3.07
N LEU A 37 9.21 0.73 2.32
CA LEU A 37 8.71 -0.45 1.59
C LEU A 37 9.74 -1.00 0.59
N ASP A 38 10.54 -0.12 -0.02
CA ASP A 38 11.65 -0.48 -0.90
C ASP A 38 12.68 -1.34 -0.17
N GLU A 39 13.17 -0.90 0.99
CA GLU A 39 14.13 -1.64 1.81
C GLU A 39 13.59 -2.99 2.26
N ILE A 40 12.30 -3.07 2.61
CA ILE A 40 11.65 -4.35 2.98
C ILE A 40 11.70 -5.32 1.79
N LEU A 41 11.30 -4.87 0.59
CA LEU A 41 11.28 -5.73 -0.60
C LEU A 41 12.70 -6.11 -1.06
N GLU A 42 13.65 -5.18 -1.04
CA GLU A 42 15.04 -5.47 -1.37
C GLU A 42 15.67 -6.48 -0.40
N HIS A 43 15.29 -6.45 0.87
CA HIS A 43 15.84 -7.37 1.86
C HIS A 43 15.20 -8.75 1.82
N TYR A 44 13.86 -8.83 1.75
CA TYR A 44 13.13 -10.09 1.92
C TYR A 44 12.67 -10.73 0.60
N ALA A 45 12.52 -9.95 -0.46
CA ALA A 45 12.08 -10.42 -1.77
C ALA A 45 12.98 -9.93 -2.95
N PRO A 46 14.33 -9.95 -2.82
CA PRO A 46 15.22 -9.37 -3.82
C PRO A 46 15.03 -10.02 -5.20
N GLY A 47 14.68 -9.21 -6.19
CA GLY A 47 14.51 -9.64 -7.58
C GLY A 47 13.37 -10.63 -7.81
N GLN A 48 12.52 -10.87 -6.82
CA GLN A 48 11.40 -11.79 -6.96
C GLN A 48 10.24 -11.14 -7.73
N HIS A 49 9.48 -11.98 -8.44
CA HIS A 49 8.18 -11.59 -8.96
C HIS A 49 7.14 -11.74 -7.84
N ILE A 50 6.43 -10.66 -7.53
CA ILE A 50 5.40 -10.62 -6.51
C ILE A 50 4.04 -10.69 -7.21
N ASP A 51 3.40 -11.85 -7.10
CA ASP A 51 2.08 -12.12 -7.68
C ASP A 51 0.97 -11.23 -7.08
N PHE A 52 1.11 -10.89 -5.79
CA PHE A 52 0.16 -10.11 -5.00
C PHE A 52 0.86 -9.47 -3.80
N MET A 53 0.59 -8.19 -3.55
CA MET A 53 1.06 -7.44 -2.38
C MET A 53 -0.13 -6.71 -1.74
N ASP A 54 -0.23 -6.78 -0.43
CA ASP A 54 -1.22 -6.04 0.35
C ASP A 54 -0.54 -4.96 1.18
N VAL A 55 -1.05 -3.74 1.14
CA VAL A 55 -0.50 -2.57 1.82
C VAL A 55 -1.57 -1.95 2.70
N ASP A 56 -1.45 -2.25 3.99
CA ASP A 56 -2.23 -1.69 5.10
C ASP A 56 -1.21 -1.18 6.14
N ILE A 57 -1.09 0.15 6.26
CA ILE A 57 -0.05 0.80 7.09
C ILE A 57 -0.61 1.95 7.91
N GLU A 58 -1.88 1.82 8.33
CA GLU A 58 -2.56 2.69 9.30
C GLU A 58 -2.34 4.18 9.02
N SER A 59 -2.91 4.66 7.91
CA SER A 59 -2.92 6.07 7.47
C SER A 59 -1.62 6.61 6.88
N GLN A 60 -0.65 5.75 6.55
CA GLN A 60 0.59 6.16 5.87
C GLN A 60 0.66 5.75 4.39
N GLU A 61 -0.41 5.18 3.85
CA GLU A 61 -0.45 4.55 2.52
C GLU A 61 -0.01 5.54 1.44
N TYR A 62 -0.51 6.78 1.49
CA TYR A 62 -0.12 7.80 0.51
C TYR A 62 1.37 8.12 0.54
N ASN A 63 1.94 8.32 1.74
CA ASN A 63 3.35 8.70 1.87
C ASN A 63 4.27 7.57 1.42
N THR A 64 3.95 6.33 1.80
CA THR A 64 4.70 5.14 1.38
C THR A 64 4.60 4.92 -0.12
N MET A 65 3.38 4.91 -0.68
CA MET A 65 3.19 4.64 -2.11
C MET A 65 3.70 5.77 -2.99
N SER A 66 3.65 7.04 -2.55
CA SER A 66 4.15 8.18 -3.34
C SER A 66 5.67 8.27 -3.44
N THR A 67 6.39 7.59 -2.55
CA THR A 67 7.86 7.51 -2.54
C THR A 67 8.39 6.16 -3.03
N PHE A 68 7.52 5.17 -3.18
CA PHE A 68 7.89 3.81 -3.58
C PHE A 68 8.39 3.74 -5.04
N PRO A 69 9.57 3.14 -5.30
CA PRO A 69 10.14 3.05 -6.64
C PRO A 69 9.55 1.86 -7.41
N PHE A 70 8.30 1.99 -7.86
CA PHE A 70 7.56 0.91 -8.56
C PHE A 70 8.34 0.21 -9.69
N LYS A 71 9.21 0.92 -10.40
CA LYS A 71 10.00 0.38 -11.51
C LYS A 71 11.06 -0.65 -11.09
N ASN A 72 11.49 -0.61 -9.83
CA ASN A 72 12.50 -1.51 -9.30
C ASN A 72 11.92 -2.88 -8.93
N HIS A 73 10.59 -2.97 -8.81
CA HIS A 73 9.91 -4.16 -8.28
C HIS A 73 8.94 -4.77 -9.30
N SER A 74 9.03 -6.09 -9.48
CA SER A 74 8.15 -6.84 -10.39
C SER A 74 6.88 -7.27 -9.65
N ILE A 75 5.91 -6.37 -9.53
CA ILE A 75 4.66 -6.63 -8.79
C ILE A 75 3.47 -6.68 -9.75
N ARG A 76 2.65 -7.73 -9.65
CA ARG A 76 1.48 -7.92 -10.53
C ARG A 76 0.22 -7.25 -10.02
N LEU A 77 -0.12 -7.46 -8.74
CA LEU A 77 -1.31 -6.93 -8.09
C LEU A 77 -0.94 -6.28 -6.76
N ILE A 78 -1.54 -5.13 -6.47
CA ILE A 78 -1.38 -4.42 -5.19
C ILE A 78 -2.76 -4.06 -4.65
N THR A 79 -3.05 -4.39 -3.40
CA THR A 79 -4.13 -3.77 -2.63
C THR A 79 -3.58 -2.65 -1.77
N VAL A 80 -4.31 -1.53 -1.74
CA VAL A 80 -3.97 -0.38 -0.90
C VAL A 80 -5.24 0.10 -0.22
N GLU A 81 -5.19 0.19 1.11
CA GLU A 81 -6.27 0.82 1.88
C GLU A 81 -6.35 2.32 1.50
N VAL A 82 -7.56 2.80 1.20
CA VAL A 82 -7.79 4.22 0.83
C VAL A 82 -8.79 4.92 1.72
N ASN A 83 -9.17 4.32 2.85
CA ASN A 83 -10.18 4.85 3.77
C ASN A 83 -9.81 6.22 4.35
N HIS A 84 -8.51 6.52 4.46
CA HIS A 84 -7.99 7.75 5.07
C HIS A 84 -7.42 8.76 4.06
N ILE A 85 -7.48 8.45 2.76
CA ILE A 85 -6.83 9.23 1.70
C ILE A 85 -7.82 9.54 0.58
N SER A 86 -7.62 10.66 -0.11
CA SER A 86 -8.36 10.94 -1.34
C SER A 86 -8.05 9.89 -2.41
N GLN A 87 -9.06 9.13 -2.83
CA GLN A 87 -8.92 8.13 -3.91
C GLN A 87 -8.25 8.71 -5.17
N LYS A 88 -8.54 9.96 -5.53
CA LYS A 88 -7.91 10.63 -6.68
C LYS A 88 -6.40 10.81 -6.52
N LYS A 89 -5.93 11.11 -5.30
CA LYS A 89 -4.50 11.25 -5.01
C LYS A 89 -3.80 9.90 -5.14
N MET A 90 -4.37 8.85 -4.53
CA MET A 90 -3.83 7.50 -4.65
C MET A 90 -3.83 7.02 -6.11
N GLN A 91 -4.90 7.28 -6.84
CA GLN A 91 -4.98 6.97 -8.27
C GLN A 91 -3.84 7.61 -9.07
N SER A 92 -3.55 8.89 -8.84
CA SER A 92 -2.43 9.55 -9.52
C SER A 92 -1.08 8.89 -9.23
N VAL A 93 -0.85 8.45 -7.98
CA VAL A 93 0.38 7.74 -7.57
C VAL A 93 0.48 6.40 -8.29
N MET A 94 -0.57 5.58 -8.19
CA MET A 94 -0.57 4.22 -8.75
C MET A 94 -0.50 4.24 -10.28
N GLU A 95 -1.21 5.16 -10.94
CA GLU A 95 -1.14 5.30 -12.40
C GLU A 95 0.24 5.78 -12.87
N GLY A 96 0.87 6.70 -12.13
CA GLY A 96 2.26 7.12 -12.35
C GLY A 96 3.27 5.99 -12.16
N GLY A 97 2.99 5.05 -11.26
CA GLY A 97 3.74 3.81 -11.05
C GLY A 97 3.53 2.73 -12.12
N GLY A 98 2.66 2.95 -13.11
CA GLY A 98 2.39 1.99 -14.18
C GLY A 98 1.25 1.02 -13.88
N PHE A 99 0.44 1.27 -12.85
CA PHE A 99 -0.71 0.45 -12.49
C PHE A 99 -2.01 1.02 -13.06
N VAL A 100 -3.03 0.17 -13.12
CA VAL A 100 -4.42 0.54 -13.42
C VAL A 100 -5.33 -0.06 -12.35
N GLN A 101 -6.36 0.66 -11.94
CA GLN A 101 -7.31 0.13 -10.97
C GLN A 101 -8.08 -1.04 -11.59
N ALA A 102 -8.07 -2.20 -10.93
CA ALA A 102 -8.83 -3.35 -11.38
C ALA A 102 -10.34 -3.12 -11.11
N PRO A 103 -11.25 -3.60 -11.97
CA PRO A 103 -12.70 -3.46 -11.81
C PRO A 103 -13.25 -4.43 -10.75
N MET A 104 -12.55 -4.59 -9.63
CA MET A 104 -12.94 -5.42 -8.50
C MET A 104 -13.73 -4.58 -7.49
N PHE A 105 -14.68 -5.19 -6.79
CA PHE A 105 -15.37 -4.51 -5.70
C PHE A 105 -14.35 -4.19 -4.60
N PRO A 106 -14.34 -2.96 -4.05
CA PRO A 106 -13.57 -2.67 -2.86
C PRO A 106 -14.00 -3.65 -1.76
N ILE A 107 -13.06 -4.43 -1.26
CA ILE A 107 -13.27 -5.27 -0.08
C ILE A 107 -12.75 -4.45 1.09
N GLY A 108 -13.59 -4.13 2.08
CA GLY A 108 -13.14 -3.44 3.30
C GLY A 108 -12.69 -1.98 3.16
N GLY A 109 -12.73 -1.39 1.97
CA GLY A 109 -12.19 -0.04 1.72
C GLY A 109 -10.90 -0.02 0.92
N ASP A 110 -10.41 -1.19 0.51
CA ASP A 110 -9.19 -1.34 -0.26
C ASP A 110 -9.45 -1.18 -1.75
N THR A 111 -8.46 -0.64 -2.44
CA THR A 111 -8.44 -0.55 -3.89
C THR A 111 -7.43 -1.53 -4.46
N VAL A 112 -7.84 -2.27 -5.49
CA VAL A 112 -6.99 -3.24 -6.19
C VAL A 112 -6.37 -2.58 -7.42
N TRP A 113 -5.07 -2.70 -7.57
CA TRP A 113 -4.26 -2.13 -8.64
C TRP A 113 -3.49 -3.23 -9.38
N GLN A 114 -3.55 -3.21 -10.70
CA GLN A 114 -2.89 -4.19 -11.56
C GLN A 114 -1.82 -3.52 -12.41
N ASN A 115 -0.66 -4.16 -12.50
CA ASN A 115 0.45 -3.67 -13.32
C ASN A 115 0.12 -3.78 -14.81
N LYS A 116 0.15 -2.65 -15.52
CA LYS A 116 -0.22 -2.58 -16.95
C LYS A 116 0.69 -3.42 -17.83
N SER A 117 1.99 -3.50 -17.49
CA SER A 117 2.97 -4.27 -18.28
C SER A 117 2.74 -5.78 -18.22
N MET A 118 1.97 -6.24 -17.22
CA MET A 118 1.67 -7.65 -16.98
C MET A 118 0.26 -8.03 -17.40
N LEU A 119 -0.47 -7.11 -18.03
CA LEU A 119 -1.74 -7.42 -18.68
C LEU A 119 -1.47 -8.13 -20.01
N GLU A 120 -2.15 -9.26 -20.23
CA GLU A 120 -2.11 -9.90 -21.55
C GLU A 120 -2.76 -8.99 -22.60
N PRO A 121 -2.05 -8.65 -23.70
CA PRO A 121 -2.61 -7.83 -24.77
C PRO A 121 -3.89 -8.46 -25.33
N GLY A 122 -4.99 -7.72 -25.32
CA GLY A 122 -6.28 -8.14 -25.90
C GLY A 122 -7.24 -8.87 -24.96
N LYS A 123 -6.85 -9.22 -23.72
CA LYS A 123 -7.81 -9.70 -22.71
C LYS A 123 -8.47 -8.51 -22.02
N ARG A 124 -9.76 -8.28 -22.30
CA ARG A 124 -10.61 -7.43 -21.45
C ARG A 124 -10.97 -8.20 -20.19
N TYR A 125 -10.44 -7.77 -19.05
CA TYR A 125 -10.92 -8.23 -17.74
C TYR A 125 -12.24 -7.51 -17.46
N SER A 126 -13.36 -8.10 -17.88
CA SER A 126 -14.70 -7.59 -17.56
C SER A 126 -14.98 -7.76 -16.07
N LYS A 127 -15.86 -6.92 -15.51
CA LYS A 127 -16.43 -7.15 -14.17
C LYS A 127 -16.88 -8.62 -14.07
N PRO A 128 -16.49 -9.36 -13.02
CA PRO A 128 -17.01 -10.70 -12.83
C PRO A 128 -18.54 -10.62 -12.74
N PRO A 129 -19.29 -11.54 -13.36
CA PRO A 129 -20.73 -11.55 -13.24
C PRO A 129 -21.12 -11.71 -11.77
N PHE A 130 -21.92 -10.79 -11.25
CA PHE A 130 -22.46 -10.87 -9.90
C PHE A 130 -23.36 -12.11 -9.82
N LYS A 131 -22.93 -13.13 -9.08
CA LYS A 131 -23.78 -14.26 -8.69
C LYS A 131 -24.21 -14.04 -7.24
N PRO A 132 -25.49 -13.74 -6.96
CA PRO A 132 -25.98 -13.74 -5.58
C PRO A 132 -25.80 -15.16 -5.01
N MET A 133 -25.28 -15.24 -3.78
CA MET A 133 -25.20 -16.51 -3.05
C MET A 133 -26.61 -17.03 -2.79
N GLN A 134 -26.86 -18.31 -3.10
CA GLN A 134 -28.07 -19.04 -2.76
C GLN A 134 -28.02 -19.52 -1.32
#